data_AF-A0A2V6N2M3-F1
#
_entry.id   AF-A0A2V6N2M3-F1
#
_cell.length_a   1.000
_cell.length_b   1.000
_cell.length_c   1.000
_cell.angle_alpha   90.00
_cell.angle_beta   90.00
_cell.angle_gamma   90.00
#
_symmetry.space_group_name_H-M   'P 1'
#
loop_
_entity.id
_entity.type
_entity.pdbx_description
1 polymer ?
#
loop_
_entity_poly.entity_id
_entity_poly.type
_entity_poly.pdbx_seq_one_letter_code
_entity_poly.pdbx_strand_id
1 'polypeptide(L)'
;ADPSSGGMDCSGFVYFVLKQSDIGDVPRDSSEQYSWVRRARQFESVLSQKDDSFELEDLKPGDLLFWTGTYAIERDPPITHAMIYLGREKKTGHRVMVGASDGRVYQGESRNGVSVFDFKVQRNGKADDGKLRPTFIGYGHIPALRD
;
A
#
# COMPACT_ATOMS: atom_id res chain seq x y z
N ALA A 1 -3.52 15.94 0.76
CA ALA A 1 -4.51 16.12 -0.31
C ALA A 1 -5.93 15.98 0.26
N ASP A 2 -6.86 16.78 -0.26
CA ASP A 2 -8.25 16.85 0.19
C ASP A 2 -9.16 16.21 -0.89
N PRO A 3 -9.88 15.11 -0.58
CA PRO A 3 -10.82 14.50 -1.52
C PRO A 3 -11.88 15.48 -2.05
N SER A 4 -12.27 16.49 -1.27
CA SER A 4 -13.26 17.49 -1.67
C SER A 4 -12.72 18.49 -2.71
N SER A 5 -11.39 18.63 -2.81
CA SER A 5 -10.72 19.43 -3.84
C SER A 5 -10.29 18.60 -5.06
N GLY A 6 -10.79 17.36 -5.20
CA GLY A 6 -10.58 16.48 -6.36
C GLY A 6 -9.27 15.71 -6.40
N GLY A 7 -8.39 15.87 -5.41
CA GLY A 7 -7.08 15.21 -5.35
C GLY A 7 -6.95 14.32 -4.12
N MET A 8 -6.52 13.07 -4.30
CA MET A 8 -6.19 12.15 -3.21
C MET A 8 -4.71 11.77 -3.24
N ASP A 9 -4.06 11.83 -2.07
CA ASP A 9 -2.75 11.20 -1.85
C ASP A 9 -2.95 9.76 -1.36
N CYS A 10 -1.88 8.97 -1.33
CA CYS A 10 -1.94 7.54 -1.01
C CYS A 10 -2.73 7.24 0.28
N SER A 11 -2.31 7.81 1.40
CA SER A 11 -2.98 7.66 2.70
C SER A 11 -4.37 8.29 2.76
N GLY A 12 -4.60 9.38 2.02
CA GLY A 12 -5.89 10.07 1.94
C GLY A 12 -6.93 9.24 1.20
N PHE A 13 -6.54 8.52 0.15
CA PHE A 13 -7.40 7.54 -0.52
C PHE A 13 -7.78 6.41 0.44
N VAL A 14 -6.79 5.83 1.15
CA VAL A 14 -7.05 4.77 2.16
C VAL A 14 -8.03 5.28 3.22
N TYR A 15 -7.74 6.45 3.80
CA TYR A 15 -8.61 7.08 4.80
C TYR A 15 -10.04 7.26 4.27
N PHE A 16 -10.19 7.83 3.06
CA PHE A 16 -11.50 8.06 2.46
C PHE A 16 -12.29 6.76 2.27
N VAL A 17 -11.68 5.73 1.67
CA VAL A 17 -12.36 4.45 1.40
C VAL A 17 -12.80 3.77 2.69
N LEU A 18 -11.93 3.73 3.70
CA LEU A 18 -12.26 3.05 4.96
C LEU A 18 -13.33 3.79 5.76
N LYS A 19 -13.30 5.13 5.77
CA LYS A 19 -14.35 5.94 6.40
C LYS A 19 -15.71 5.77 5.70
N GLN A 20 -15.72 5.64 4.37
CA GLN A 20 -16.95 5.35 3.61
C GLN A 20 -17.46 3.93 3.81
N SER A 21 -16.64 3.05 4.37
CA SER A 21 -16.98 1.67 4.71
C SER A 21 -17.29 1.52 6.21
N ASP A 22 -17.62 2.63 6.89
CA ASP A 22 -17.94 2.71 8.32
C ASP A 22 -16.85 2.18 9.27
N ILE A 23 -15.59 2.11 8.81
CA ILE A 23 -14.46 1.77 9.67
C ILE A 23 -14.08 2.99 10.51
N GLY A 24 -14.21 2.83 11.84
CA GLY A 24 -13.86 3.83 12.84
C GLY A 24 -12.34 3.97 13.04
N ASP A 25 -11.92 5.10 13.63
CA ASP A 25 -10.56 5.35 14.11
C ASP A 25 -9.41 5.19 13.08
N VAL A 26 -9.74 5.23 11.79
CA VAL A 26 -8.75 5.17 10.71
C VAL A 26 -7.91 6.45 10.71
N PRO A 27 -6.58 6.37 10.87
CA PRO A 27 -5.73 7.55 10.83
C PRO A 27 -5.60 8.15 9.42
N ARG A 28 -5.31 9.45 9.34
CA ARG A 28 -5.18 10.15 8.05
C ARG A 28 -3.85 9.91 7.36
N ASP A 29 -2.77 9.72 8.12
CA ASP A 29 -1.41 9.59 7.59
C ASP A 29 -0.94 8.15 7.49
N SER A 30 -0.11 7.83 6.49
CA SER A 30 0.36 6.46 6.24
C SER A 30 1.18 5.87 7.38
N SER A 31 2.00 6.67 8.07
CA SER A 31 2.75 6.26 9.27
C SER A 31 1.83 5.96 10.44
N GLU A 32 0.74 6.72 10.58
CA GLU A 32 -0.25 6.48 11.62
C GLU A 32 -1.12 5.26 11.30
N GLN A 33 -1.51 5.07 10.04
CA GLN A 33 -2.23 3.88 9.55
C GLN A 33 -1.42 2.61 9.80
N TYR A 34 -0.11 2.63 9.50
CA TYR A 34 0.81 1.55 9.85
C TYR A 34 0.86 1.32 11.36
N SER A 35 1.01 2.40 12.14
CA SER A 35 1.07 2.30 13.60
C SER A 35 -0.24 1.76 14.18
N TRP A 36 -1.38 2.08 13.57
CA TRP A 36 -2.69 1.60 13.94
C TRP A 36 -2.83 0.09 13.77
N VAL A 37 -2.50 -0.46 12.59
CA VAL A 37 -2.52 -1.92 12.38
C VAL A 37 -1.50 -2.66 13.25
N ARG A 38 -0.33 -2.05 13.52
CA ARG A 38 0.66 -2.61 14.46
C ARG A 38 0.19 -2.63 15.90
N ARG A 39 -0.43 -1.55 16.39
CA ARG A 39 -1.00 -1.52 17.75
C ARG A 39 -2.11 -2.55 17.92
N ALA A 40 -2.87 -2.81 16.85
CA ALA A 40 -3.88 -3.87 16.83
C ALA A 40 -3.30 -5.29 16.71
N ARG A 41 -1.96 -5.45 16.56
CA ARG A 41 -1.29 -6.72 16.29
C ARG A 41 -1.82 -7.43 15.04
N GLN A 42 -2.12 -6.65 14.01
CA GLN A 42 -2.66 -7.11 12.73
C GLN A 42 -1.69 -6.81 11.58
N PHE A 43 -0.38 -6.70 11.84
CA PHE A 43 0.60 -6.37 10.82
C PHE A 43 1.58 -7.54 10.63
N GLU A 44 1.72 -7.95 9.37
CA GLU A 44 2.64 -8.98 8.92
C GLU A 44 3.83 -8.33 8.20
N SER A 45 5.03 -8.52 8.75
CA SER A 45 6.26 -8.03 8.14
C SER A 45 6.68 -8.90 6.97
N VAL A 46 7.11 -8.28 5.87
CA VAL A 46 7.64 -9.00 4.70
C VAL A 46 9.09 -8.56 4.49
N LEU A 47 10.02 -9.47 4.74
CA LEU A 47 11.46 -9.23 4.59
C LEU A 47 11.96 -9.71 3.22
N SER A 48 11.34 -10.75 2.67
CA SER A 48 11.69 -11.26 1.36
C SER A 48 11.53 -10.20 0.31
N GLN A 49 12.51 -10.12 -0.58
CA GLN A 49 12.40 -9.38 -1.82
C GLN A 49 11.90 -10.33 -2.89
N LYS A 50 10.80 -11.07 -2.70
CA LYS A 50 10.24 -11.99 -3.72
C LYS A 50 8.73 -11.91 -3.74
N ASP A 51 8.17 -11.88 -4.96
CA ASP A 51 6.72 -11.78 -5.18
C ASP A 51 5.97 -13.06 -4.81
N ASP A 52 6.67 -14.18 -4.70
CA ASP A 52 6.18 -15.52 -4.36
C ASP A 52 6.63 -15.99 -2.96
N SER A 53 7.06 -15.06 -2.09
CA SER A 53 7.41 -15.38 -0.69
C SER A 53 6.22 -15.98 0.06
N PHE A 54 6.49 -16.95 0.93
CA PHE A 54 5.51 -17.52 1.86
C PHE A 54 4.89 -16.45 2.79
N GLU A 55 5.63 -15.37 3.05
CA GLU A 55 5.16 -14.25 3.88
C GLU A 55 3.92 -13.55 3.29
N LEU A 56 3.60 -13.79 2.01
CA LEU A 56 2.44 -13.24 1.30
C LEU A 56 1.27 -14.25 1.19
N GLU A 57 1.34 -15.38 1.88
CA GLU A 57 0.29 -16.41 1.86
C GLU A 57 -0.97 -15.95 2.60
N ASP A 58 -0.80 -15.21 3.70
CA ASP A 58 -1.92 -14.69 4.51
C ASP A 58 -2.47 -13.35 4.00
N LEU A 59 -1.93 -12.81 2.91
CA LEU A 59 -2.37 -11.54 2.33
C LEU A 59 -3.78 -11.67 1.69
N LYS A 60 -4.73 -10.87 2.18
CA LYS A 60 -6.16 -10.93 1.83
C LYS A 60 -6.68 -9.63 1.21
N PRO A 61 -7.63 -9.69 0.25
CA PRO A 61 -8.29 -8.49 -0.25
C PRO A 61 -8.81 -7.59 0.88
N GLY A 62 -8.53 -6.29 0.80
CA GLY A 62 -8.80 -5.32 1.86
C GLY A 62 -7.59 -4.98 2.71
N ASP A 63 -6.55 -5.80 2.75
CA ASP A 63 -5.34 -5.52 3.53
C ASP A 63 -4.65 -4.23 3.08
N LEU A 64 -4.11 -3.50 4.05
CA LEU A 64 -3.31 -2.31 3.81
C LEU A 64 -1.87 -2.70 3.51
N LEU A 65 -1.32 -2.18 2.42
CA LEU A 65 0.05 -2.44 1.97
C LEU A 65 0.94 -1.23 2.27
N PHE A 66 2.12 -1.42 2.85
CA PHE A 66 2.99 -0.31 3.31
C PHE A 66 4.37 -0.31 2.66
N TRP A 67 4.86 0.89 2.31
CA TRP A 67 6.22 1.12 1.82
C TRP A 67 6.94 2.25 2.54
N THR A 68 8.26 2.12 2.65
CA THR A 68 9.20 3.19 3.01
C THR A 68 9.94 3.68 1.77
N GLY A 69 10.60 4.84 1.83
CA GLY A 69 11.50 5.30 0.77
C GLY A 69 10.86 5.68 -0.58
N THR A 70 9.56 6.01 -0.66
CA THR A 70 9.00 6.63 -1.88
C THR A 70 9.37 8.11 -2.00
N TYR A 71 9.68 8.79 -0.90
CA TYR A 71 10.23 10.16 -0.82
C TYR A 71 11.01 10.34 0.49
N ALA A 72 11.87 11.36 0.57
CA ALA A 72 12.69 11.61 1.75
C ALA A 72 11.80 12.12 2.90
N ILE A 73 11.88 11.48 4.05
CA ILE A 73 11.16 11.88 5.27
C ILE A 73 12.05 11.70 6.50
N GLU A 74 11.88 12.59 7.47
CA GLU A 74 12.46 12.47 8.82
C GLU A 74 11.33 12.15 9.81
N ARG A 75 10.81 10.91 9.77
CA ARG A 75 9.82 10.40 10.76
C ARG A 75 10.05 8.92 11.05
N ASP A 76 9.68 8.49 12.25
CA ASP A 76 9.74 7.10 12.71
C ASP A 76 8.32 6.61 13.08
N PRO A 77 7.80 5.54 12.47
CA PRO A 77 8.38 4.72 11.40
C PRO A 77 8.39 5.47 10.05
N PRO A 78 9.39 5.25 9.18
CA PRO A 78 9.58 5.99 7.93
C PRO A 78 8.64 5.48 6.82
N ILE A 79 7.35 5.34 7.12
CA ILE A 79 6.32 4.98 6.15
C ILE A 79 6.08 6.16 5.22
N THR A 80 6.08 5.88 3.93
CA THR A 80 5.95 6.86 2.86
C THR A 80 4.77 6.58 1.94
N HIS A 81 4.20 5.38 1.99
CA HIS A 81 3.10 5.01 1.11
C HIS A 81 2.20 3.94 1.71
N ALA A 82 0.91 4.03 1.43
CA ALA A 82 -0.11 3.05 1.78
C ALA A 82 -1.03 2.80 0.58
N MET A 83 -1.41 1.54 0.34
CA MET A 83 -2.34 1.11 -0.71
C MET A 83 -3.27 0.02 -0.15
N ILE A 84 -4.35 -0.31 -0.85
CA ILE A 84 -5.27 -1.41 -0.48
C ILE A 84 -5.07 -2.58 -1.45
N TYR A 85 -4.86 -3.78 -0.93
CA TYR A 85 -4.76 -4.99 -1.73
C TYR A 85 -6.13 -5.42 -2.25
N LEU A 86 -6.21 -5.80 -3.54
CA LEU A 86 -7.46 -6.21 -4.18
C LEU A 86 -7.54 -7.72 -4.45
N GLY A 87 -6.49 -8.48 -4.15
CA GLY A 87 -6.41 -9.89 -4.53
C GLY A 87 -5.73 -10.12 -5.87
N ARG A 88 -6.14 -11.20 -6.55
CA ARG A 88 -5.58 -11.60 -7.84
C ARG A 88 -6.55 -11.28 -8.97
N GLU A 89 -6.04 -10.69 -10.04
CA GLU A 89 -6.80 -10.49 -11.27
C GLU A 89 -7.17 -11.86 -11.87
N LYS A 90 -8.46 -12.09 -12.17
CA LYS A 90 -8.95 -13.40 -12.64
C LYS A 90 -8.28 -13.88 -13.93
N LYS A 91 -7.93 -12.98 -14.83
CA LYS A 91 -7.40 -13.32 -16.17
C LYS A 91 -5.92 -13.72 -16.11
N THR A 92 -5.11 -13.03 -15.31
CA THR A 92 -3.65 -13.19 -15.28
C THR A 92 -3.17 -13.93 -14.03
N GLY A 93 -3.98 -13.98 -12.97
CA GLY A 93 -3.58 -14.46 -11.65
C GLY A 93 -2.63 -13.51 -10.91
N HIS A 94 -2.30 -12.36 -11.49
CA HIS A 94 -1.40 -11.38 -10.89
C HIS A 94 -2.05 -10.66 -9.72
N ARG A 95 -1.26 -10.40 -8.68
CA ARG A 95 -1.69 -9.60 -7.54
C ARG A 95 -1.86 -8.13 -7.94
N VAL A 96 -2.95 -7.53 -7.51
CA VAL A 96 -3.30 -6.14 -7.82
C VAL A 96 -3.68 -5.37 -6.57
N MET A 97 -3.49 -4.06 -6.61
CA MET A 97 -3.81 -3.14 -5.51
C MET A 97 -4.42 -1.86 -6.06
N VAL A 98 -5.09 -1.11 -5.19
CA VAL A 98 -5.68 0.19 -5.50
C VAL A 98 -5.17 1.25 -4.54
N GLY A 99 -5.01 2.47 -5.04
CA GLY A 99 -4.68 3.62 -4.23
C GLY A 99 -4.36 4.82 -5.09
N ALA A 100 -3.80 5.85 -4.47
CA ALA A 100 -3.30 7.02 -5.19
C ALA A 100 -1.77 6.99 -5.27
N SER A 101 -1.23 7.04 -6.48
CA SER A 101 0.21 7.08 -6.73
C SER A 101 0.51 7.77 -8.04
N ASP A 102 1.68 8.41 -8.12
CA ASP A 102 2.22 8.93 -9.37
C ASP A 102 3.30 7.97 -9.90
N GLY A 103 3.19 7.57 -11.17
CA GLY A 103 4.19 6.78 -11.88
C GLY A 103 4.26 5.30 -11.50
N ARG A 104 3.20 4.73 -10.90
CA ARG A 104 3.08 3.27 -10.74
C ARG A 104 2.45 2.66 -12.00
N VAL A 105 2.67 1.36 -12.19
CA VAL A 105 2.33 0.65 -13.43
C VAL A 105 1.17 -0.31 -13.21
N TYR A 106 0.36 -0.48 -14.25
CA TYR A 106 -0.60 -1.57 -14.40
C TYR A 106 -0.46 -2.17 -15.79
N GLN A 107 -0.15 -3.47 -15.87
CA GLN A 107 0.00 -4.19 -17.15
C GLN A 107 0.96 -3.50 -18.15
N GLY A 108 2.02 -2.89 -17.64
CA GLY A 108 3.03 -2.21 -18.46
C GLY A 108 2.74 -0.73 -18.75
N GLU A 109 1.56 -0.23 -18.39
CA GLU A 109 1.19 1.18 -18.58
C GLU A 109 1.35 2.00 -17.29
N SER A 110 1.97 3.18 -17.40
CA SER A 110 2.09 4.12 -16.29
C SER A 110 0.74 4.75 -15.96
N ARG A 111 0.44 4.89 -14.68
CA ARG A 111 -0.77 5.50 -14.14
C ARG A 111 -0.43 6.50 -13.04
N ASN A 112 -1.24 7.56 -12.96
CA ASN A 112 -1.12 8.64 -11.98
C ASN A 112 -2.45 8.87 -11.26
N GLY A 113 -2.38 9.39 -10.03
CA GLY A 113 -3.57 9.59 -9.19
C GLY A 113 -4.18 8.27 -8.71
N VAL A 114 -5.50 8.28 -8.49
CA VAL A 114 -6.25 7.09 -8.03
C VAL A 114 -6.40 6.09 -9.16
N SER A 115 -5.89 4.87 -8.96
CA SER A 115 -5.89 3.82 -9.97
C SER A 115 -5.69 2.43 -9.38
N VAL A 116 -5.90 1.40 -10.20
CA VAL A 116 -5.45 0.03 -9.95
C VAL A 116 -4.03 -0.13 -10.50
N PHE A 117 -3.17 -0.81 -9.75
CA PHE A 117 -1.75 -1.03 -10.05
C PHE A 117 -1.36 -2.49 -9.81
N ASP A 118 -0.29 -2.92 -10.48
CA ASP A 118 0.34 -4.22 -10.23
C ASP A 118 0.98 -4.21 -8.83
N PHE A 119 0.69 -5.22 -8.01
CA PHE A 119 1.39 -5.42 -6.75
C PHE A 119 2.63 -6.30 -6.96
N LYS A 120 3.80 -5.74 -6.65
CA LYS A 120 5.09 -6.43 -6.65
C LYS A 120 5.88 -6.04 -5.41
N VAL A 121 6.52 -7.04 -4.80
CA VAL A 121 7.48 -6.87 -3.71
C VAL A 121 8.85 -6.53 -4.30
N GLN A 122 9.25 -7.26 -5.35
CA GLN A 122 10.42 -6.92 -6.14
C GLN A 122 10.16 -5.75 -7.08
N ARG A 123 11.13 -4.85 -7.19
CA ARG A 123 11.27 -4.04 -8.40
C ARG A 123 12.34 -4.67 -9.28
N ASN A 124 11.97 -5.02 -10.51
CA ASN A 124 12.95 -5.39 -11.54
C ASN A 124 13.84 -4.17 -11.83
N GLY A 125 15.16 -4.27 -11.58
CA GLY A 125 16.17 -3.32 -12.09
C GLY A 125 17.25 -2.88 -11.09
N LYS A 126 18.48 -2.67 -11.60
CA LYS A 126 19.52 -1.90 -10.91
C LYS A 126 19.08 -0.44 -10.88
N ALA A 127 18.88 0.17 -9.71
CA ALA A 127 18.94 1.64 -9.64
C ALA A 127 20.41 2.03 -9.55
N ASP A 128 20.87 2.65 -10.62
CA ASP A 128 22.19 3.24 -10.75
C ASP A 128 21.97 4.72 -11.08
N ASP A 129 21.44 5.49 -10.12
CA ASP A 129 21.35 6.97 -10.21
C ASP A 129 21.07 7.72 -8.88
N GLY A 130 21.17 7.07 -7.71
CA GLY A 130 20.97 7.75 -6.41
C GLY A 130 19.52 8.09 -6.05
N LYS A 131 18.50 7.64 -6.81
CA LYS A 131 17.09 7.82 -6.43
C LYS A 131 16.63 6.94 -5.27
N LEU A 132 15.75 7.50 -4.44
CA LEU A 132 15.06 6.78 -3.36
C LEU A 132 14.26 5.60 -3.93
N ARG A 133 14.39 4.44 -3.26
CA ARG A 133 13.70 3.21 -3.68
C ARG A 133 12.58 2.90 -2.70
N PRO A 134 11.32 2.86 -3.18
CA PRO A 134 10.22 2.32 -2.41
C PRO A 134 10.53 0.90 -1.98
N THR A 135 10.54 0.63 -0.68
CA THR A 135 10.75 -0.71 -0.11
C THR A 135 9.45 -1.17 0.51
N PHE A 136 8.91 -2.30 0.02
CA PHE A 136 7.74 -2.92 0.64
C PHE A 136 8.17 -3.51 1.98
N ILE A 137 7.45 -3.20 3.05
CA ILE A 137 7.80 -3.65 4.40
C ILE A 137 6.80 -4.66 4.99
N GLY A 138 5.65 -4.83 4.34
CA GLY A 138 4.59 -5.70 4.83
C GLY A 138 3.19 -5.12 4.67
N TYR A 139 2.23 -5.83 5.24
CA TYR A 139 0.81 -5.55 5.12
C TYR A 139 0.12 -5.62 6.47
N GLY A 140 -1.04 -4.98 6.58
CA GLY A 140 -1.86 -5.02 7.78
C GLY A 140 -3.31 -5.36 7.49
N HIS A 141 -3.85 -6.31 8.25
CA HIS A 141 -5.27 -6.60 8.28
C HIS A 141 -6.01 -5.46 8.97
N ILE A 142 -7.09 -4.98 8.35
CA ILE A 142 -7.88 -3.89 8.91
C ILE A 142 -8.62 -4.42 10.15
N PRO A 143 -8.38 -3.84 11.34
CA PRO A 143 -9.13 -4.21 12.53
C PRO A 143 -10.63 -4.00 12.29
N ALA A 144 -11.45 -5.00 12.65
CA ALA A 144 -12.90 -5.01 12.48
C ALA A 144 -13.45 -5.18 11.04
N LEU A 145 -12.58 -5.39 10.04
CA LEU A 145 -13.04 -5.88 8.74
C LEU A 145 -13.53 -7.34 8.91
N ARG A 146 -14.82 -7.58 8.73
CA ARG A 146 -15.40 -8.93 8.78
C ARG A 146 -15.28 -9.58 7.41
N ASP A 147 -14.79 -10.81 7.38
CA ASP A 147 -14.79 -11.67 6.19
C ASP A 147 -16.22 -11.95 5.69
#